data_AF-A0A519ZR58-F1
#
_entry.id   AF-A0A519ZR58-F1
#
_cell.length_a   1.000
_cell.length_b   1.000
_cell.length_c   1.000
_cell.angle_alpha   90.00
_cell.angle_beta   90.00
_cell.angle_gamma   90.00
#
_symmetry.space_group_name_H-M   'P 1'
#
loop_
_entity.id
_entity.type
_entity.pdbx_description
1 polymer ?
#
loop_
_entity_poly.entity_id
_entity_poly.type
_entity_poly.pdbx_seq_one_letter_code
_entity_poly.pdbx_strand_id
1 'polypeptide(L)'
;MKIIKLIQYALLLAVVTFSSCKKYGYEIEDGFADASSNVADGQLDTNMKLVDKSMYAQARIFPGLVGDSEPRVGINGVAAGKFTLNLNFGSQTRETLRFAYAPNAMLSTGYYAAPGELVRIDVPPGVDGLMVQIGIHTQDLNSVAIPRRSPVIFARKQLYTGQNFIRNLFGGNIYIVASRQYGDTQSTAPYPVEFTISNACKSPDFVLGESTDANWLTQVRN
;
A
#
# COMPACT_ATOMS: atom_id res chain seq x y z
N MET A 1 -39.29 -55.47 26.02
CA MET A 1 -39.27 -55.09 24.58
C MET A 1 -39.16 -53.58 24.30
N LYS A 2 -39.72 -52.67 25.13
CA LYS A 2 -39.66 -51.22 24.89
C LYS A 2 -38.29 -50.56 25.19
N ILE A 3 -37.57 -51.03 26.21
CA ILE A 3 -36.27 -50.47 26.63
C ILE A 3 -35.16 -50.75 25.59
N ILE A 4 -35.13 -51.95 25.01
CA ILE A 4 -34.11 -52.32 23.99
C ILE A 4 -34.28 -51.46 22.72
N LYS A 5 -35.52 -51.18 22.30
CA LYS A 5 -35.80 -50.27 21.18
C LYS A 5 -35.36 -48.84 21.50
N LEU A 6 -35.59 -48.36 22.73
CA LEU A 6 -35.16 -47.02 23.16
C LEU A 6 -33.64 -46.86 23.11
N ILE A 7 -32.89 -47.89 23.55
CA ILE A 7 -31.43 -47.91 23.47
C ILE A 7 -30.95 -47.91 22.01
N GLN A 8 -31.61 -48.68 21.13
CA GLN A 8 -31.29 -48.68 19.70
C GLN A 8 -31.54 -47.32 19.03
N TYR A 9 -32.63 -46.63 19.38
CA TYR A 9 -32.89 -45.28 18.87
C TYR A 9 -31.90 -44.25 19.40
N ALA A 10 -31.51 -44.34 20.67
CA ALA A 10 -30.49 -43.46 21.25
C ALA A 10 -29.11 -43.66 20.60
N LEU A 11 -28.73 -44.91 20.31
CA LEU A 11 -27.49 -45.23 19.63
C LEU A 11 -27.47 -44.73 18.18
N LEU A 12 -28.60 -44.87 17.47
CA LEU A 12 -28.76 -44.35 16.11
C LEU A 12 -28.65 -42.82 16.07
N LEU A 13 -29.26 -42.14 17.04
CA LEU A 13 -29.21 -40.67 17.15
C LEU A 13 -27.79 -40.18 17.46
N ALA A 14 -27.04 -40.88 18.30
CA ALA A 14 -25.65 -40.57 18.60
C ALA A 14 -24.74 -40.73 17.37
N VAL A 15 -24.94 -41.76 16.54
CA VAL A 15 -24.15 -41.97 15.31
C VAL A 15 -24.38 -40.84 14.31
N VAL A 16 -25.60 -40.29 14.24
CA VAL A 16 -25.94 -39.16 13.36
C VAL A 16 -25.33 -37.84 13.87
N THR A 17 -25.28 -37.60 15.18
CA THR A 17 -24.66 -36.38 15.75
C THR A 17 -23.13 -36.38 15.66
N PHE A 18 -22.48 -37.54 15.75
CA PHE A 18 -21.02 -37.62 15.55
C PHE A 18 -20.59 -37.58 14.07
N SER A 19 -21.48 -37.91 13.13
CA SER A 19 -21.18 -37.86 11.69
C SER A 19 -21.43 -36.49 11.05
N SER A 20 -22.12 -35.58 11.75
CA SER A 20 -22.50 -34.26 11.24
C SER A 20 -21.49 -33.13 11.55
N CYS A 21 -20.44 -33.41 12.30
CA CYS A 21 -19.33 -32.49 12.55
C CYS A 21 -18.07 -32.85 11.74
N LYS A 22 -18.21 -33.09 10.43
CA LYS A 22 -17.05 -32.91 9.54
C LYS A 22 -17.02 -31.45 9.12
N LYS A 23 -15.97 -30.74 9.53
CA LYS A 23 -15.63 -29.42 8.99
C LYS A 23 -15.56 -29.58 7.47
N TYR A 24 -16.55 -29.05 6.75
CA TYR A 24 -16.54 -29.07 5.29
C TYR A 24 -15.23 -28.42 4.83
N GLY A 25 -14.47 -29.11 3.98
CA GLY A 25 -13.10 -28.75 3.58
C GLY A 25 -13.00 -27.50 2.71
N TYR A 26 -13.87 -26.52 2.92
CA TYR A 26 -13.86 -25.22 2.28
C TYR A 26 -13.31 -24.18 3.27
N GLU A 27 -12.09 -24.39 3.78
CA GLU A 27 -11.29 -23.25 4.23
C GLU A 27 -10.78 -22.55 2.99
N ILE A 28 -11.67 -21.74 2.41
CA ILE A 28 -11.32 -20.83 1.34
C ILE A 28 -10.92 -19.54 2.02
N GLU A 29 -9.65 -19.18 1.90
CA GLU A 29 -9.01 -18.05 2.60
C GLU A 29 -9.74 -16.71 2.39
N ASP A 30 -10.46 -16.54 1.27
CA ASP A 30 -11.22 -15.33 0.91
C ASP A 30 -12.73 -15.54 0.71
N GLY A 31 -13.25 -16.76 0.92
CA GLY A 31 -14.67 -17.10 0.74
C GLY A 31 -15.15 -17.26 -0.72
N PHE A 32 -14.26 -17.20 -1.73
CA PHE A 32 -14.58 -17.48 -3.13
C PHE A 32 -13.80 -18.69 -3.65
N ALA A 33 -14.51 -19.69 -4.19
CA ALA A 33 -13.86 -20.82 -4.83
C ALA A 33 -13.07 -20.34 -6.06
N ASP A 34 -11.75 -20.19 -5.92
CA ASP A 34 -10.86 -19.86 -7.03
C ASP A 34 -10.72 -21.07 -7.97
N ALA A 35 -11.68 -21.18 -8.89
CA ALA A 35 -11.66 -22.15 -9.98
C ALA A 35 -10.76 -21.71 -11.14
N SER A 36 -10.07 -20.56 -11.03
CA SER A 36 -9.35 -19.98 -12.16
C SER A 36 -8.08 -20.75 -12.52
N SER A 37 -7.57 -21.59 -11.61
CA SER A 37 -6.27 -22.26 -11.76
C SER A 37 -5.13 -21.28 -12.10
N ASN A 38 -5.33 -19.99 -11.83
CA ASN A 38 -4.33 -18.97 -12.00
C ASN A 38 -3.32 -19.13 -10.87
N VAL A 39 -2.33 -20.01 -11.08
CA VAL A 39 -1.06 -19.84 -10.38
C VAL A 39 -0.58 -18.44 -10.67
N ALA A 40 -0.16 -17.72 -9.63
CA ALA A 40 0.52 -16.44 -9.77
C ALA A 40 1.83 -16.68 -10.56
N ASP A 41 1.72 -16.70 -11.89
CA ASP A 41 2.83 -16.93 -12.80
C ASP A 41 3.48 -15.58 -13.08
N GLY A 42 4.69 -15.43 -12.56
CA GLY A 42 5.45 -14.19 -12.60
C GLY A 42 6.48 -14.14 -11.48
N GLN A 43 7.75 -14.06 -11.82
CA GLN A 43 8.79 -13.80 -10.84
C GLN A 43 8.62 -12.35 -10.33
N LEU A 44 8.22 -12.20 -9.07
CA LEU A 44 8.16 -10.87 -8.43
C LEU A 44 9.58 -10.28 -8.41
N ASP A 45 9.78 -9.14 -9.05
CA ASP A 45 11.03 -8.39 -8.92
C ASP A 45 11.14 -7.85 -7.50
N THR A 46 12.05 -8.45 -6.73
CA THR A 46 12.42 -8.04 -5.37
C THR A 46 13.84 -7.45 -5.32
N ASN A 47 14.49 -7.31 -6.48
CA ASN A 47 15.88 -6.90 -6.54
C ASN A 47 16.03 -5.38 -6.43
N MET A 48 16.21 -4.91 -5.20
CA MET A 48 16.42 -3.49 -4.91
C MET A 48 17.77 -2.93 -5.38
N LYS A 49 18.69 -3.76 -5.90
CA LYS A 49 19.99 -3.30 -6.42
C LYS A 49 19.93 -2.89 -7.89
N LEU A 50 18.92 -3.34 -8.62
CA LEU A 50 18.75 -3.03 -10.04
C LEU A 50 17.90 -1.78 -10.21
N VAL A 51 18.44 -0.84 -10.99
CA VAL A 51 17.78 0.43 -11.30
C VAL A 51 17.38 0.43 -12.76
N ASP A 52 16.10 0.66 -13.04
CA ASP A 52 15.59 0.78 -14.40
C ASP A 52 15.87 2.18 -14.96
N LYS A 53 16.75 2.26 -15.95
CA LYS A 53 17.20 3.52 -16.54
C LYS A 53 16.46 3.91 -17.82
N SER A 54 15.42 3.16 -18.21
CA SER A 54 14.72 3.33 -19.49
C SER A 54 14.13 4.73 -19.70
N MET A 55 13.73 5.42 -18.62
CA MET A 55 13.15 6.76 -18.68
C MET A 55 14.05 7.85 -18.08
N TYR A 56 15.35 7.59 -17.86
CA TYR A 56 16.24 8.59 -17.23
C TYR A 56 16.36 9.90 -18.02
N ALA A 57 16.31 9.84 -19.35
CA ALA A 57 16.39 11.04 -20.19
C ALA A 57 15.20 11.97 -19.93
N GLN A 58 14.01 11.40 -19.79
CA GLN A 58 12.77 12.12 -19.52
C GLN A 58 12.67 12.51 -18.05
N ALA A 59 13.02 11.60 -17.13
CA ALA A 59 13.05 11.85 -15.69
C ALA A 59 13.99 13.00 -15.34
N ARG A 60 15.12 13.15 -16.04
CA ARG A 60 16.03 14.30 -15.89
C ARG A 60 15.36 15.64 -16.20
N ILE A 61 14.46 15.68 -17.18
CA ILE A 61 13.72 16.90 -17.52
C ILE A 61 12.65 17.16 -16.46
N PHE A 62 11.88 16.13 -16.12
CA PHE A 62 10.85 16.20 -15.08
C PHE A 62 10.53 14.79 -14.56
N PRO A 63 10.43 14.59 -13.23
CA PRO A 63 10.49 15.58 -12.15
C PRO A 63 11.92 15.95 -11.70
N GLY A 64 12.94 15.24 -12.19
CA GLY A 64 14.34 15.39 -11.81
C GLY A 64 14.98 14.03 -11.49
N LEU A 65 16.31 13.98 -11.48
CA LEU A 65 17.06 12.84 -10.98
C LEU A 65 17.44 13.06 -9.51
N VAL A 66 17.58 11.97 -8.78
CA VAL A 66 18.18 11.97 -7.44
C VAL A 66 19.66 11.64 -7.56
N GLY A 67 20.51 12.37 -6.86
CA GLY A 67 21.96 12.16 -6.88
C GLY A 67 22.36 10.86 -6.18
N ASP A 68 23.46 10.24 -6.63
CA ASP A 68 23.97 9.02 -6.01
C ASP A 68 24.43 9.23 -4.57
N SER A 69 24.79 10.46 -4.19
CA SER A 69 25.17 10.86 -2.83
C SER A 69 24.00 10.89 -1.85
N GLU A 70 22.76 10.96 -2.33
CA GLU A 70 21.58 11.03 -1.47
C GLU A 70 21.36 9.68 -0.76
N PRO A 71 21.31 9.61 0.57
CA PRO A 71 21.17 8.34 1.28
C PRO A 71 19.78 7.71 1.06
N ARG A 72 19.78 6.40 0.81
CA ARG A 72 18.56 5.57 0.75
C ARG A 72 18.40 4.82 2.07
N VAL A 73 17.21 4.88 2.67
CA VAL A 73 16.91 4.18 3.93
C VAL A 73 16.81 2.66 3.73
N GLY A 74 17.15 1.87 4.75
CA GLY A 74 16.93 0.42 4.77
C GLY A 74 17.82 -0.40 3.84
N ILE A 75 18.83 0.22 3.22
CA ILE A 75 19.83 -0.44 2.38
C ILE A 75 21.23 0.11 2.69
N ASN A 76 22.29 -0.58 2.24
CA ASN A 76 23.68 -0.14 2.36
C ASN A 76 24.11 0.26 3.79
N GLY A 77 23.57 -0.43 4.80
CA GLY A 77 23.87 -0.16 6.21
C GLY A 77 23.11 1.01 6.84
N VAL A 78 22.24 1.69 6.09
CA VAL A 78 21.33 2.73 6.61
C VAL A 78 20.11 2.06 7.24
N ALA A 79 19.69 2.54 8.41
CA ALA A 79 18.48 2.05 9.08
C ALA A 79 17.25 2.20 8.18
N ALA A 80 16.28 1.27 8.33
CA ALA A 80 15.02 1.35 7.59
C ALA A 80 14.23 2.61 7.99
N GLY A 81 13.59 3.23 7.00
CA GLY A 81 12.74 4.37 7.25
C GLY A 81 11.45 3.92 7.93
N LYS A 82 10.95 4.73 8.85
CA LYS A 82 9.62 4.55 9.44
C LYS A 82 8.78 5.79 9.18
N PHE A 83 7.47 5.60 9.07
CA PHE A 83 6.50 6.68 9.07
C PHE A 83 5.18 6.20 9.68
N THR A 84 4.47 7.12 10.31
CA THR A 84 3.17 6.84 10.95
C THR A 84 2.08 7.59 10.23
N LEU A 85 0.97 6.93 9.90
CA LEU A 85 -0.19 7.57 9.28
C LEU A 85 -1.42 7.47 10.19
N ASN A 86 -2.09 8.61 10.35
CA ASN A 86 -3.43 8.63 10.91
C ASN A 86 -4.44 8.35 9.80
N LEU A 87 -4.91 7.11 9.72
CA LEU A 87 -5.91 6.68 8.73
C LEU A 87 -7.36 6.96 9.17
N ASN A 88 -7.54 7.56 10.35
CA ASN A 88 -8.83 8.01 10.87
C ASN A 88 -9.12 9.46 10.42
N PHE A 89 -9.27 9.65 9.11
CA PHE A 89 -9.66 10.93 8.53
C PHE A 89 -11.17 10.97 8.27
N GLY A 90 -11.80 12.14 8.41
CA GLY A 90 -13.23 12.28 8.14
C GLY A 90 -13.57 11.98 6.68
N SER A 91 -14.69 11.28 6.45
CA SER A 91 -15.18 10.96 5.10
C SER A 91 -15.34 12.21 4.25
N GLN A 92 -14.63 12.23 3.13
CA GLN A 92 -14.70 13.30 2.13
C GLN A 92 -15.63 12.85 1.02
N THR A 93 -16.88 13.31 1.04
CA THR A 93 -17.84 13.03 -0.04
C THR A 93 -17.97 14.23 -0.97
N ARG A 94 -18.53 13.98 -2.16
CA ARG A 94 -18.85 15.04 -3.11
C ARG A 94 -19.76 16.10 -2.50
N GLU A 95 -20.70 15.68 -1.65
CA GLU A 95 -21.65 16.56 -0.98
C GLU A 95 -20.94 17.47 0.03
N THR A 96 -20.01 16.90 0.81
CA THR A 96 -19.21 17.65 1.79
C THR A 96 -18.25 18.63 1.11
N LEU A 97 -17.52 18.17 0.09
CA LEU A 97 -16.50 18.98 -0.60
C LEU A 97 -17.05 19.88 -1.71
N ARG A 98 -18.30 19.66 -2.14
CA ARG A 98 -18.94 20.35 -3.27
C ARG A 98 -18.13 20.27 -4.57
N PHE A 99 -17.45 19.15 -4.80
CA PHE A 99 -16.71 18.85 -6.04
C PHE A 99 -17.41 17.78 -6.86
N ALA A 100 -17.30 17.81 -8.19
CA ALA A 100 -17.87 16.77 -9.06
C ALA A 100 -17.42 15.35 -8.68
N TYR A 101 -16.19 15.22 -8.18
CA TYR A 101 -15.62 13.98 -7.66
C TYR A 101 -14.85 14.28 -6.38
N ALA A 102 -15.09 13.50 -5.32
CA ALA A 102 -14.28 13.59 -4.11
C ALA A 102 -12.91 12.93 -4.36
N PRO A 103 -11.80 13.59 -4.03
CA PRO A 103 -10.48 12.98 -4.13
C PRO A 103 -10.30 11.89 -3.08
N ASN A 104 -9.52 10.86 -3.41
CA ASN A 104 -9.03 9.92 -2.41
C ASN A 104 -8.04 10.61 -1.47
N ALA A 105 -7.98 10.16 -0.22
CA ALA A 105 -6.99 10.65 0.73
C ALA A 105 -5.59 10.16 0.32
N MET A 106 -4.78 11.08 -0.22
CA MET A 106 -3.36 10.86 -0.53
C MET A 106 -2.50 11.38 0.62
N LEU A 107 -1.97 10.46 1.42
CA LEU A 107 -1.20 10.77 2.62
C LEU A 107 0.30 10.69 2.29
N SER A 108 1.02 11.79 2.53
CA SER A 108 2.48 11.82 2.33
C SER A 108 3.17 10.86 3.31
N THR A 109 4.21 10.17 2.83
CA THR A 109 5.07 9.34 3.70
C THR A 109 6.30 10.10 4.20
N GLY A 110 6.58 11.30 3.66
CA GLY A 110 7.84 12.01 3.89
C GLY A 110 9.06 11.32 3.26
N TYR A 111 8.85 10.49 2.23
CA TYR A 111 9.89 9.82 1.46
C TYR A 111 9.70 10.02 -0.05
N TYR A 112 10.80 9.91 -0.78
CA TYR A 112 10.88 10.09 -2.21
C TYR A 112 11.53 8.85 -2.84
N ALA A 113 10.94 8.34 -3.92
CA ALA A 113 11.52 7.26 -4.72
C ALA A 113 12.42 7.86 -5.79
N ALA A 114 13.69 7.46 -5.81
CA ALA A 114 14.57 7.81 -6.91
C ALA A 114 14.09 7.16 -8.23
N PRO A 115 14.31 7.80 -9.39
CA PRO A 115 13.83 7.28 -10.67
C PRO A 115 14.31 5.86 -10.95
N GLY A 116 13.38 4.96 -11.26
CA GLY A 116 13.69 3.57 -11.64
C GLY A 116 14.10 2.63 -10.50
N GLU A 117 14.36 3.17 -9.30
CA GLU A 117 14.71 2.37 -8.12
C GLU A 117 13.47 1.64 -7.57
N LEU A 118 13.67 0.41 -7.09
CA LEU A 118 12.61 -0.39 -6.50
C LEU A 118 12.49 -0.08 -5.00
N VAL A 119 11.35 0.47 -4.59
CA VAL A 119 11.05 0.77 -3.19
C VAL A 119 10.34 -0.42 -2.56
N ARG A 120 10.69 -0.74 -1.31
CA ARG A 120 9.94 -1.70 -0.48
C ARG A 120 9.17 -0.96 0.62
N ILE A 121 7.89 -1.26 0.76
CA ILE A 121 7.04 -0.82 1.87
C ILE A 121 6.55 -2.06 2.62
N ASP A 122 6.84 -2.12 3.91
CA ASP A 122 6.39 -3.17 4.80
C ASP A 122 5.13 -2.66 5.55
N VAL A 123 3.99 -3.28 5.26
CA VAL A 123 2.67 -2.93 5.80
C VAL A 123 2.36 -3.81 7.01
N PRO A 124 2.01 -3.22 8.17
CA PRO A 124 1.68 -4.01 9.35
C PRO A 124 0.38 -4.80 9.16
N PRO A 125 0.20 -5.92 9.87
CA PRO A 125 -1.06 -6.66 9.86
C PRO A 125 -2.21 -5.81 10.39
N GLY A 126 -3.44 -6.08 9.91
CA GLY A 126 -4.66 -5.42 10.37
C GLY A 126 -5.04 -4.15 9.61
N VAL A 127 -4.37 -3.86 8.49
CA VAL A 127 -4.65 -2.71 7.63
C VAL A 127 -4.73 -3.14 6.16
N ASP A 128 -5.95 -3.19 5.62
CA ASP A 128 -6.20 -3.67 4.24
C ASP A 128 -6.92 -2.63 3.40
N GLY A 129 -6.72 -2.60 2.09
CA GLY A 129 -7.39 -1.66 1.18
C GLY A 129 -6.63 -0.35 0.97
N LEU A 130 -5.33 -0.35 1.27
CA LEU A 130 -4.41 0.72 0.96
C LEU A 130 -3.80 0.52 -0.44
N MET A 131 -3.44 1.62 -1.08
CA MET A 131 -2.67 1.65 -2.31
C MET A 131 -1.46 2.55 -2.09
N VAL A 132 -0.32 2.21 -2.68
CA VAL A 132 0.81 3.16 -2.79
C VAL A 132 0.74 3.87 -4.14
N GLN A 133 1.04 5.16 -4.14
CA GLN A 133 1.31 5.93 -5.34
C GLN A 133 2.69 6.59 -5.25
N ILE A 134 3.51 6.43 -6.28
CA ILE A 134 4.78 7.17 -6.44
C ILE A 134 4.57 8.24 -7.51
N GLY A 135 4.85 9.50 -7.17
CA GLY A 135 4.59 10.68 -8.00
C GLY A 135 3.24 11.31 -7.67
N ILE A 136 3.17 12.63 -7.51
CA ILE A 136 1.96 13.34 -7.06
C ILE A 136 0.86 13.41 -8.13
N HIS A 137 1.22 13.29 -9.41
CA HIS A 137 0.27 13.42 -10.51
C HIS A 137 -0.72 12.25 -10.53
N THR A 138 -1.96 12.55 -10.91
CA THR A 138 -3.04 11.55 -11.05
C THR A 138 -3.63 11.51 -12.45
N GLN A 139 -3.22 12.45 -13.31
CA GLN A 139 -3.74 12.62 -14.66
C GLN A 139 -2.78 12.04 -15.70
N ASP A 140 -3.33 11.24 -16.60
CA ASP A 140 -2.72 10.85 -17.86
C ASP A 140 -2.89 11.97 -18.91
N LEU A 141 -1.78 12.38 -19.53
CA LEU A 141 -1.77 13.41 -20.56
C LEU A 141 -1.71 12.86 -22.00
N ASN A 142 -1.97 11.57 -22.22
CA ASN A 142 -1.93 10.97 -23.57
C ASN A 142 -2.93 11.61 -24.54
N SER A 143 -4.01 12.22 -24.02
CA SER A 143 -5.01 12.96 -24.80
C SER A 143 -4.64 14.43 -25.05
N VAL A 144 -3.55 14.94 -24.46
CA VAL A 144 -3.12 16.32 -24.61
C VAL A 144 -2.27 16.42 -25.87
N ALA A 145 -2.65 17.30 -26.81
CA ALA A 145 -2.00 17.42 -28.11
C ALA A 145 -0.49 17.75 -28.03
N ILE A 146 -0.08 18.56 -27.05
CA ILE A 146 1.32 18.93 -26.83
C ILE A 146 1.61 18.87 -25.33
N PRO A 147 1.90 17.69 -24.76
CA PRO A 147 2.14 17.55 -23.34
C PRO A 147 3.52 18.13 -22.97
N ARG A 148 3.59 18.92 -21.90
CA ARG A 148 4.85 19.54 -21.41
C ARG A 148 5.74 18.59 -20.60
N ARG A 149 5.31 17.35 -20.41
CA ARG A 149 6.01 16.27 -19.71
C ARG A 149 5.56 14.94 -20.28
N SER A 150 6.26 13.85 -19.93
CA SER A 150 5.78 12.51 -20.25
C SER A 150 4.34 12.30 -19.75
N PRO A 151 3.47 11.60 -20.51
CA PRO A 151 2.04 11.52 -20.19
C PRO A 151 1.72 10.92 -18.82
N VAL A 152 2.31 9.76 -18.54
CA VAL A 152 2.14 9.02 -17.29
C VAL A 152 3.49 8.97 -16.58
N ILE A 153 3.56 9.61 -15.42
CA ILE A 153 4.77 9.74 -14.61
C ILE A 153 4.53 9.38 -13.15
N PHE A 154 3.47 8.62 -12.89
CA PHE A 154 3.14 8.10 -11.59
C PHE A 154 2.95 6.58 -11.69
N ALA A 155 3.23 5.87 -10.62
CA ALA A 155 2.97 4.45 -10.50
C ALA A 155 2.02 4.20 -9.32
N ARG A 156 1.10 3.25 -9.46
CA ARG A 156 0.16 2.85 -8.41
C ARG A 156 0.22 1.34 -8.22
N LYS A 157 0.10 0.88 -6.97
CA LYS A 157 0.00 -0.54 -6.65
C LYS A 157 -0.83 -0.75 -5.38
N GLN A 158 -1.69 -1.76 -5.39
CA GLN A 158 -2.40 -2.19 -4.18
C GLN A 158 -1.39 -2.70 -3.15
N LEU A 159 -1.60 -2.33 -1.89
CA LEU A 159 -0.79 -2.80 -0.78
C LEU A 159 -1.50 -3.93 -0.05
N TYR A 160 -0.71 -4.91 0.38
CA TYR A 160 -1.12 -6.05 1.20
C TYR A 160 -0.28 -6.09 2.47
N THR A 161 -0.75 -6.78 3.51
CA THR A 161 0.06 -7.02 4.72
C THR A 161 1.41 -7.67 4.34
N GLY A 162 2.51 -7.18 4.93
CA GLY A 162 3.86 -7.65 4.65
C GLY A 162 4.60 -6.80 3.62
N GLN A 163 5.50 -7.42 2.84
CA GLN A 163 6.44 -6.71 1.95
C GLN A 163 5.80 -6.38 0.60
N ASN A 164 5.82 -5.11 0.22
CA ASN A 164 5.30 -4.64 -1.05
C ASN A 164 6.38 -3.91 -1.83
N PHE A 165 6.58 -4.29 -3.08
CA PHE A 165 7.59 -3.68 -3.96
C PHE A 165 6.92 -2.87 -5.08
N ILE A 166 7.40 -1.65 -5.31
CA ILE A 166 6.91 -0.76 -6.37
C ILE A 166 8.07 0.10 -6.88
N ARG A 167 8.06 0.41 -8.18
CA ARG A 167 8.94 1.43 -8.78
C ARG A 167 8.15 2.42 -9.62
N ASN A 168 8.68 3.62 -9.77
CA ASN A 168 8.28 4.56 -10.80
C ASN A 168 9.51 4.95 -11.62
N LEU A 169 9.42 4.85 -12.95
CA LEU A 169 10.55 5.15 -13.84
C LEU A 169 10.97 6.62 -13.80
N PHE A 170 10.07 7.49 -13.34
CA PHE A 170 10.32 8.93 -13.18
C PHE A 170 10.66 9.34 -11.74
N GLY A 171 10.53 8.43 -10.78
CA GLY A 171 10.67 8.76 -9.36
C GLY A 171 9.48 9.59 -8.83
N GLY A 172 9.61 10.16 -7.63
CA GLY A 172 8.59 11.03 -7.06
C GLY A 172 8.31 10.78 -5.58
N ASN A 173 7.57 11.70 -4.97
CA ASN A 173 7.06 11.53 -3.61
C ASN A 173 6.20 10.28 -3.50
N ILE A 174 6.34 9.60 -2.37
CA ILE A 174 5.64 8.35 -2.09
C ILE A 174 4.43 8.68 -1.21
N TYR A 175 3.25 8.30 -1.68
CA TYR A 175 1.98 8.52 -1.00
C TYR A 175 1.30 7.19 -0.70
N ILE A 176 0.64 7.12 0.45
CA ILE A 176 -0.34 6.08 0.75
C ILE A 176 -1.72 6.64 0.43
N VAL A 177 -2.43 5.95 -0.44
CA VAL A 177 -3.80 6.27 -0.84
C VAL A 177 -4.73 5.33 -0.09
N ALA A 178 -5.56 5.90 0.77
CA ALA A 178 -6.57 5.15 1.50
C ALA A 178 -7.92 5.21 0.75
N SER A 179 -8.50 4.04 0.49
CA SER A 179 -9.80 3.91 -0.18
C SER A 179 -11.00 4.17 0.75
N ARG A 180 -10.78 4.12 2.06
CA ARG A 180 -11.79 4.36 3.09
C ARG A 180 -11.17 4.98 4.34
N GLN A 181 -12.02 5.55 5.19
CA GLN A 181 -11.66 5.90 6.55
C GLN A 181 -11.47 4.62 7.37
N TYR A 182 -10.42 4.59 8.18
CA TYR A 182 -10.20 3.56 9.17
C TYR A 182 -10.53 4.17 10.53
N GLY A 183 -11.76 3.96 10.99
CA GLY A 183 -12.16 4.34 12.34
C GLY A 183 -11.54 3.40 13.38
N ASP A 184 -11.53 3.82 14.63
CA ASP A 184 -11.10 3.04 15.82
C ASP A 184 -11.60 1.58 15.78
N THR A 185 -12.83 1.35 15.31
CA THR A 185 -13.49 0.04 15.37
C THR A 185 -13.30 -0.87 14.14
N GLN A 186 -12.65 -0.42 13.07
CA GLN A 186 -12.59 -1.16 11.78
C GLN A 186 -11.19 -1.64 11.37
N SER A 187 -10.14 -1.21 12.07
CA SER A 187 -8.79 -1.77 11.93
C SER A 187 -8.43 -2.50 13.21
N THR A 188 -7.74 -3.62 13.08
CA THR A 188 -7.15 -4.32 14.23
C THR A 188 -5.72 -3.82 14.53
N ALA A 189 -5.18 -2.91 13.72
CA ALA A 189 -3.88 -2.31 13.94
C ALA A 189 -3.97 -1.13 14.92
N PRO A 190 -2.94 -0.90 15.74
CA PRO A 190 -2.88 0.28 16.60
C PRO A 190 -2.80 1.57 15.78
N TYR A 191 -3.47 2.62 16.24
CA TYR A 191 -3.42 3.95 15.63
C TYR A 191 -2.51 4.89 16.43
N PRO A 192 -1.72 5.76 15.75
CA PRO A 192 -1.51 5.82 14.30
C PRO A 192 -0.73 4.59 13.77
N VAL A 193 -0.98 4.22 12.51
CA VAL A 193 -0.39 3.02 11.91
C VAL A 193 1.06 3.29 11.51
N GLU A 194 2.01 2.52 12.05
CA GLU A 194 3.43 2.57 11.67
C GLU A 194 3.73 1.67 10.47
N PHE A 195 4.41 2.23 9.47
CA PHE A 195 4.91 1.53 8.29
C PHE A 195 6.43 1.58 8.28
N THR A 196 7.05 0.58 7.64
CA THR A 196 8.49 0.60 7.34
C THR A 196 8.71 0.74 5.84
N ILE A 197 9.74 1.50 5.45
CA ILE A 197 10.10 1.74 4.05
C ILE A 197 11.60 1.55 3.85
N SER A 198 11.98 1.02 2.68
CA SER A 198 13.37 0.79 2.28
C SER A 198 13.59 1.17 0.83
N ASN A 199 14.84 1.51 0.52
CA ASN A 199 15.31 2.02 -0.77
C ASN A 199 14.59 3.29 -1.22
N ALA A 200 14.36 4.22 -0.28
CA ALA A 200 13.77 5.53 -0.54
C ALA A 200 14.63 6.64 0.08
N CYS A 201 14.61 7.82 -0.52
CA CYS A 201 15.30 9.01 -0.02
C CYS A 201 14.37 9.77 0.93
N LYS A 202 14.94 10.52 1.89
CA LYS A 202 14.09 11.35 2.75
C LYS A 202 13.62 12.56 1.96
N SER A 203 12.32 12.84 2.01
CA SER A 203 11.76 14.03 1.37
C SER A 203 11.58 15.10 2.45
N PRO A 204 12.00 16.35 2.22
CA PRO A 204 11.56 17.47 3.03
C PRO A 204 10.03 17.52 3.02
N ASP A 205 9.41 17.57 4.18
CA ASP A 205 7.96 17.62 4.33
C ASP A 205 7.57 18.62 5.40
N PHE A 206 6.42 19.28 5.21
CA PHE A 206 5.89 20.25 6.15
C PHE A 206 4.48 19.83 6.57
N VAL A 207 4.33 19.49 7.84
CA VAL A 207 3.04 19.14 8.43
C VAL A 207 2.55 20.32 9.27
N LEU A 208 1.44 20.92 8.86
CA LEU A 208 0.86 22.07 9.56
C LEU A 208 0.50 21.69 11.00
N GLY A 209 1.00 22.46 11.97
CA GLY A 209 0.79 22.22 13.40
C GLY A 209 1.81 21.28 14.05
N GLU A 210 2.65 20.60 13.27
CA GLU A 210 3.75 19.75 13.77
C GLU A 210 5.14 20.29 13.39
N SER A 211 5.26 20.78 12.16
CA SER A 211 6.51 21.32 11.61
C SER A 211 6.64 22.82 11.89
N THR A 212 7.89 23.28 12.02
CA THR A 212 8.23 24.71 12.04
C THR A 212 8.94 25.10 10.74
N ASP A 213 8.76 26.33 10.31
CA ASP A 213 9.40 26.86 9.09
C ASP A 213 10.92 26.68 9.13
N ALA A 214 11.53 26.91 10.30
CA ALA A 214 12.98 26.77 10.49
C ALA A 214 13.45 25.31 10.31
N ASN A 215 12.72 24.34 10.88
CA ASN A 215 13.07 22.93 10.74
C ASN A 215 12.87 22.45 9.30
N TRP A 216 11.79 22.87 8.65
CA TRP A 216 11.53 22.54 7.26
C TRP A 216 12.55 23.16 6.30
N LEU A 217 12.91 24.44 6.49
CA LEU A 217 13.95 25.11 5.70
C LEU A 217 15.31 24.40 5.82
N THR A 218 15.61 23.83 6.99
CA THR A 218 16.84 23.05 7.18
C THR A 218 16.80 21.75 6.37
N GLN A 219 15.63 21.11 6.24
CA GLN A 219 15.47 19.92 5.40
C GLN A 219 15.56 20.25 3.91
N VAL A 220 15.02 21.38 3.45
CA VAL A 220 15.03 21.75 2.02
C VAL A 220 16.41 22.16 1.52
N ARG A 221 17.28 22.66 2.40
CA ARG A 221 18.62 23.17 2.06
C ARG A 221 19.70 22.09 2.02
N ASN A 222 19.43 20.93 2.62
CA ASN A 222 20.36 19.80 2.73
C ASN A 222 19.91 18.70 1.78
#